data_AF-A0A5A7U9J4-F1
#
_entry.id   AF-A0A5A7U9J4-F1
#
_cell.length_a   1.000
_cell.length_b   1.000
_cell.length_c   1.000
_cell.angle_alpha   90.00
_cell.angle_beta   90.00
_cell.angle_gamma   90.00
#
_symmetry.space_group_name_H-M   'P 1'
#
loop_
_entity.id
_entity.type
_entity.pdbx_description
1 polymer ?
#
loop_
_entity_poly.entity_id
_entity_poly.type
_entity_poly.pdbx_seq_one_letter_code
_entity_poly.pdbx_strand_id
1 'polypeptide(L)'
;MSAEEGHTSPVEQVIEGTATRGRKEQHSHTRRSKSKGPVAKEHVDTRLTNLEQGMEDVQLAFGRLSDNFEELVQENAEITSVAKEMIEDVGQTFQKELKELASTVTTLKAFVEGELHDLHTKSISLETRLDALCVECRSKHATSHAPSTSTHPTTSGTSNIKVPKPDVYNGVRNATVVDNFLFGLERYFVALGVRDDEARINHASTFLRDAAQLWWRRKYADQGENALHSWEQFKTELRKNFIPHNAETES
;
A
#
# COMPACT_ATOMS: atom_id res chain seq x y z
N MET A 1 26.09 -20.92 -6.38
CA MET A 1 26.51 -20.16 -7.58
C MET A 1 27.88 -19.59 -7.27
N SER A 2 28.84 -20.01 -8.09
CA SER A 2 30.29 -19.94 -7.91
C SER A 2 30.87 -18.54 -8.10
N ALA A 3 32.05 -18.29 -7.53
CA ALA A 3 33.10 -17.54 -8.22
C ALA A 3 34.46 -18.13 -7.79
N GLU A 4 35.15 -18.65 -8.80
CA GLU A 4 36.41 -19.38 -8.77
C GLU A 4 37.55 -18.42 -9.10
N GLU A 5 38.75 -18.71 -8.59
CA GLU A 5 40.01 -18.03 -8.88
C GLU A 5 40.46 -18.22 -10.33
N GLY A 6 41.27 -17.27 -10.83
CA GLY A 6 42.43 -17.62 -11.66
C GLY A 6 42.61 -16.88 -12.99
N HIS A 7 43.90 -16.61 -13.28
CA HIS A 7 44.52 -16.29 -14.58
C HIS A 7 44.30 -14.86 -15.12
N THR A 8 45.25 -14.12 -15.70
CA THR A 8 46.64 -14.39 -16.14
C THR A 8 47.29 -13.05 -16.51
N SER A 9 48.59 -12.94 -16.25
CA SER A 9 49.48 -11.92 -16.84
C SER A 9 49.87 -12.30 -18.27
N PRO A 10 50.11 -11.33 -19.17
CA PRO A 10 51.07 -11.50 -20.25
C PRO A 10 52.22 -10.48 -20.19
N VAL A 11 53.41 -11.03 -20.35
CA VAL A 11 54.72 -10.40 -20.45
C VAL A 11 55.06 -10.10 -21.92
N GLU A 12 55.85 -9.05 -22.11
CA GLU A 12 56.80 -8.75 -23.20
C GLU A 12 56.32 -8.18 -24.54
N GLN A 13 56.87 -7.00 -24.88
CA GLN A 13 57.77 -6.92 -26.03
C GLN A 13 58.94 -5.94 -25.82
N VAL A 14 60.12 -6.56 -25.84
CA VAL A 14 61.47 -6.02 -25.94
C VAL A 14 61.73 -5.47 -27.34
N ILE A 15 62.41 -4.32 -27.46
CA ILE A 15 63.36 -4.09 -28.57
C ILE A 15 64.57 -3.33 -28.00
N GLU A 16 65.63 -4.06 -27.70
CA GLU A 16 66.99 -3.53 -27.57
C GLU A 16 67.93 -4.37 -28.44
N GLY A 17 68.69 -3.71 -29.30
CA GLY A 17 69.75 -4.28 -30.13
C GLY A 17 70.60 -3.12 -30.63
N THR A 18 71.92 -3.21 -30.83
CA THR A 18 72.90 -4.29 -30.67
C THR A 18 74.28 -3.63 -30.68
N ALA A 19 75.24 -4.24 -30.01
CA ALA A 19 76.63 -3.78 -29.90
C ALA A 19 77.44 -3.92 -31.20
N THR A 20 78.41 -3.03 -31.44
CA THR A 20 79.69 -3.28 -32.13
C THR A 20 80.72 -2.23 -31.66
N ARG A 21 81.82 -2.61 -31.00
CA ARG A 21 83.13 -3.07 -31.52
C ARG A 21 84.18 -1.95 -31.59
N GLY A 22 85.28 -2.13 -30.87
CA GLY A 22 86.60 -1.62 -31.29
C GLY A 22 87.37 -0.78 -30.25
N ARG A 23 88.18 -1.43 -29.41
CA ARG A 23 89.30 -0.81 -28.68
C ARG A 23 90.57 -0.99 -29.53
N LYS A 24 91.21 0.12 -29.92
CA LYS A 24 92.57 0.14 -30.49
C LYS A 24 93.36 1.24 -29.78
N GLU A 25 94.47 0.85 -29.16
CA GLU A 25 95.43 1.74 -28.50
C GLU A 25 96.12 2.65 -29.51
N GLN A 26 96.37 3.92 -29.17
CA GLN A 26 97.61 4.64 -29.50
C GLN A 26 97.90 5.77 -28.49
N HIS A 27 99.09 5.71 -27.90
CA HIS A 27 99.79 6.79 -27.21
C HIS A 27 100.13 7.92 -28.21
N SER A 28 100.01 9.20 -27.82
CA SER A 28 101.04 10.23 -28.12
C SER A 28 100.71 11.59 -27.49
N HIS A 29 101.79 12.27 -27.11
CA HIS A 29 101.87 13.51 -26.38
C HIS A 29 101.47 14.77 -27.17
N THR A 30 101.36 15.86 -26.41
CA THR A 30 101.46 17.29 -26.77
C THR A 30 100.17 17.99 -27.22
N ARG A 31 99.64 18.87 -26.37
CA ARG A 31 99.84 20.32 -26.47
C ARG A 31 99.08 21.04 -25.34
N ARG A 32 99.83 21.84 -24.58
CA ARG A 32 99.34 22.88 -23.67
C ARG A 32 98.37 23.80 -24.43
N SER A 33 97.12 23.88 -23.98
CA SER A 33 96.21 24.98 -24.29
C SER A 33 95.71 25.58 -22.98
N LYS A 34 96.07 26.84 -22.74
CA LYS A 34 95.60 27.68 -21.63
C LYS A 34 94.12 28.05 -21.84
N SER A 35 93.43 28.20 -20.71
CA SER A 35 92.15 28.91 -20.44
C SER A 35 90.84 28.40 -21.09
N LYS A 36 90.14 27.51 -20.38
CA LYS A 36 88.64 27.38 -20.40
C LYS A 36 88.02 27.35 -18.99
N GLY A 37 88.80 27.68 -17.97
CA GLY A 37 88.36 27.68 -16.56
C GLY A 37 87.28 28.72 -16.18
N PRO A 38 87.23 29.94 -16.77
CA PRO A 38 86.23 30.94 -16.36
C PRO A 38 84.80 30.61 -16.79
N VAL A 39 84.60 30.21 -18.06
CA VAL A 39 83.27 29.99 -18.66
C VAL A 39 82.57 28.75 -18.11
N ALA A 40 83.33 27.67 -17.86
CA ALA A 40 82.78 26.45 -17.26
C ALA A 40 82.32 26.66 -15.81
N LYS A 41 83.02 27.54 -15.06
CA LYS A 41 82.66 27.90 -13.69
C LYS A 41 81.39 28.74 -13.66
N GLU A 42 81.29 29.75 -14.53
CA GLU A 42 80.10 30.60 -14.68
C GLU A 42 78.84 29.81 -15.03
N HIS A 43 78.95 28.78 -15.88
CA HIS A 43 77.84 27.87 -16.21
C HIS A 43 77.38 27.04 -15.01
N VAL A 44 78.31 26.54 -14.19
CA VAL A 44 77.98 25.79 -12.96
C VAL A 44 77.30 26.71 -11.93
N ASP A 45 77.82 27.92 -11.74
CA ASP A 45 77.23 28.93 -10.85
C ASP A 45 75.81 29.32 -11.31
N THR A 46 75.59 29.44 -12.62
CA THR A 46 74.24 29.68 -13.20
C THR A 46 73.29 28.49 -12.96
N ARG A 47 73.78 27.25 -13.07
CA ARG A 47 72.97 26.06 -12.80
C ARG A 47 72.63 25.91 -11.32
N LEU A 48 73.56 26.27 -10.43
CA LEU A 48 73.35 26.26 -8.99
C LEU A 48 72.27 27.28 -8.58
N THR A 49 72.38 28.52 -9.06
CA THR A 49 71.37 29.57 -8.80
C THR A 49 69.99 29.20 -9.33
N ASN A 50 69.89 28.60 -10.53
CA ASN A 50 68.62 28.09 -11.04
C ASN A 50 68.04 26.94 -10.20
N LEU A 51 68.89 26.06 -9.65
CA LEU A 51 68.45 24.97 -8.78
C LEU A 51 67.99 25.50 -7.42
N GLU A 52 68.69 26.49 -6.86
CA GLU A 52 68.30 27.18 -5.62
C GLU A 52 66.93 27.84 -5.80
N GLN A 53 66.72 28.60 -6.87
CA GLN A 53 65.42 29.21 -7.17
C GLN A 53 64.32 28.14 -7.36
N GLY A 54 64.60 27.08 -8.11
CA GLY A 54 63.63 26.00 -8.31
C GLY A 54 63.28 25.28 -7.00
N MET A 55 64.24 25.14 -6.08
CA MET A 55 63.99 24.56 -4.76
C MET A 55 63.13 25.48 -3.89
N GLU A 56 63.35 26.79 -3.94
CA GLU A 56 62.50 27.78 -3.27
C GLU A 56 61.07 27.74 -3.82
N ASP A 57 60.89 27.66 -5.14
CA ASP A 57 59.58 27.56 -5.79
C ASP A 57 58.85 26.28 -5.37
N VAL A 58 59.56 25.15 -5.30
CA VAL A 58 59.01 23.88 -4.82
C VAL A 58 58.65 23.95 -3.34
N GLN A 59 59.47 24.58 -2.49
CA GLN A 59 59.15 24.78 -1.07
C GLN A 59 57.91 25.65 -0.90
N LEU A 60 57.77 26.73 -1.67
CA LEU A 60 56.58 27.57 -1.68
C LEU A 60 55.34 26.81 -2.16
N ALA A 61 55.48 26.00 -3.21
CA ALA A 61 54.38 25.17 -3.71
C ALA A 61 53.97 24.09 -2.69
N PHE A 62 54.93 23.49 -2.00
CA PHE A 62 54.68 22.54 -0.93
C PHE A 62 53.98 23.19 0.26
N GLY A 63 54.38 24.40 0.66
CA GLY A 63 53.70 25.17 1.70
C GLY A 63 52.23 25.42 1.36
N ARG A 64 51.96 25.92 0.15
CA ARG A 64 50.57 26.12 -0.33
C ARG A 64 49.77 24.82 -0.36
N LEU A 65 50.39 23.71 -0.80
CA LEU A 65 49.72 22.41 -0.83
C LEU A 65 49.41 21.90 0.60
N SER A 66 50.32 22.13 1.54
CA SER A 66 50.13 21.79 2.95
C SER A 66 48.96 22.57 3.56
N ASP A 67 48.89 23.89 3.28
CA ASP A 67 47.80 24.74 3.76
C ASP A 67 46.45 24.29 3.19
N ASN A 68 46.39 24.02 1.87
CA ASN A 68 45.19 23.49 1.22
C ASN A 68 44.76 22.12 1.78
N PHE A 69 45.72 21.27 2.15
CA PHE A 69 45.43 19.96 2.73
C PHE A 69 44.84 20.11 4.14
N GLU A 70 45.38 21.03 4.95
CA GLU A 70 44.84 21.33 6.29
C GLU A 70 43.41 21.88 6.19
N GLU A 71 43.16 22.80 5.26
CA GLU A 71 41.81 23.34 4.99
C GLU A 71 40.84 22.22 4.58
N LEU A 72 41.25 21.34 3.66
CA LEU A 72 40.41 20.22 3.22
C LEU A 72 40.13 19.23 4.37
N VAL A 73 41.10 18.98 5.26
CA VAL A 73 40.89 18.12 6.44
C VAL A 73 39.88 18.77 7.38
N GLN A 74 39.97 20.08 7.58
CA GLN A 74 39.04 20.85 8.41
C GLN A 74 37.61 20.84 7.81
N GLU A 75 37.45 21.09 6.52
CA GLU A 75 36.16 21.02 5.83
C GLU A 75 35.53 19.62 5.94
N ASN A 76 36.33 18.56 5.77
CA ASN A 76 35.84 17.19 5.92
C ASN A 76 35.37 16.89 7.36
N ALA A 77 36.05 17.46 8.37
CA ALA A 77 35.64 17.33 9.76
C ALA A 77 34.30 18.04 10.03
N GLU A 78 34.12 19.24 9.48
CA GLU A 78 32.88 20.02 9.58
C GLU A 78 31.71 19.32 8.89
N ILE A 79 31.90 18.87 7.64
CA ILE A 79 30.89 18.10 6.90
C ILE A 79 30.49 16.85 7.69
N THR A 80 31.47 16.12 8.24
CA THR A 80 31.21 14.93 9.06
C THR A 80 30.42 15.27 10.31
N SER A 81 30.72 16.41 10.95
CA SER A 81 29.99 16.87 12.14
C SER A 81 28.54 17.19 11.81
N VAL A 82 28.29 17.97 10.76
CA VAL A 82 26.94 18.32 10.30
C VAL A 82 26.15 17.08 9.89
N ALA A 83 26.77 16.14 9.19
CA ALA A 83 26.13 14.89 8.81
C ALA A 83 25.71 14.06 10.04
N LYS A 84 26.54 14.02 11.08
CA LYS A 84 26.18 13.35 12.35
C LYS A 84 25.00 14.03 13.04
N GLU A 85 25.01 15.36 13.11
CA GLU A 85 23.92 16.14 13.71
C GLU A 85 22.60 15.92 12.96
N MET A 86 22.61 15.93 11.62
CA MET A 86 21.43 15.64 10.81
C MET A 86 20.89 14.23 11.03
N ILE A 87 21.77 13.22 11.11
CA ILE A 87 21.37 11.83 11.38
C ILE A 87 20.74 11.73 12.78
N GLU A 88 21.31 12.42 13.76
CA GLU A 88 20.78 12.45 15.13
C GLU A 88 19.41 13.14 15.18
N ASP A 89 19.26 14.31 14.54
CA ASP A 89 18.00 15.05 14.49
C ASP A 89 16.87 14.26 13.82
N VAL A 90 17.15 13.61 12.68
CA VAL A 90 16.21 12.70 12.01
C VAL A 90 15.86 11.51 12.91
N GLY A 91 16.86 10.93 13.59
CA GLY A 91 16.65 9.84 14.54
C GLY A 91 15.76 10.24 15.71
N GLN A 92 15.97 11.43 16.29
CA GLN A 92 15.17 11.97 17.38
C GLN A 92 13.73 12.29 16.92
N THR A 93 13.58 12.90 15.75
CA THR A 93 12.27 13.22 15.15
C THR A 93 11.45 11.96 14.93
N PHE A 94 12.04 10.94 14.30
CA PHE A 94 11.37 9.67 14.07
C PHE A 94 10.98 8.96 15.39
N GLN A 95 11.86 8.97 16.39
CA GLN A 95 11.53 8.42 17.71
C GLN A 95 10.37 9.15 18.39
N LYS A 96 10.29 10.47 18.24
CA LYS A 96 9.18 11.27 18.78
C LYS A 96 7.87 10.91 18.10
N GLU A 97 7.84 10.87 16.78
CA GLU A 97 6.65 10.50 16.01
C GLU A 97 6.19 9.07 16.33
N LEU A 98 7.13 8.12 16.44
CA LEU A 98 6.79 6.75 16.85
C LEU A 98 6.18 6.67 18.26
N LYS A 99 6.70 7.45 19.21
CA LYS A 99 6.14 7.51 20.57
C LYS A 99 4.75 8.12 20.58
N GLU A 100 4.54 9.20 19.82
CA GLU A 100 3.24 9.85 19.67
C GLU A 100 2.24 8.88 19.02
N LEU A 101 2.62 8.23 17.92
CA LEU A 101 1.81 7.21 17.26
C LEU A 101 1.45 6.07 18.22
N ALA A 102 2.43 5.52 18.94
CA ALA A 102 2.18 4.47 19.92
C ALA A 102 1.19 4.90 21.02
N SER A 103 1.28 6.17 21.48
CA SER A 103 0.34 6.71 22.45
C SER A 103 -1.08 6.81 21.90
N THR A 104 -1.25 7.31 20.67
CA THR A 104 -2.58 7.43 20.02
C THR A 104 -3.21 6.06 19.80
N VAL A 105 -2.43 5.07 19.35
CA VAL A 105 -2.90 3.68 19.18
C VAL A 105 -3.31 3.07 20.52
N THR A 106 -2.54 3.32 21.58
CA THR A 106 -2.86 2.83 22.93
C THR A 106 -4.15 3.43 23.46
N THR A 107 -4.35 4.74 23.27
CA THR A 107 -5.61 5.42 23.65
C THR A 107 -6.80 4.90 22.85
N LEU A 108 -6.66 4.75 21.53
CA LEU A 108 -7.72 4.24 20.68
C LEU A 108 -8.09 2.79 21.04
N LYS A 109 -7.08 1.95 21.31
CA LYS A 109 -7.30 0.58 21.79
C LYS A 109 -8.12 0.57 23.08
N ALA A 110 -7.72 1.37 24.08
CA ALA A 110 -8.45 1.44 25.35
C ALA A 110 -9.90 1.94 25.18
N PHE A 111 -10.12 2.90 24.28
CA PHE A 111 -11.46 3.38 23.94
C PHE A 111 -12.32 2.27 23.33
N VAL A 112 -11.81 1.56 22.32
CA VAL A 112 -12.53 0.47 21.66
C VAL A 112 -12.81 -0.68 22.63
N GLU A 113 -11.84 -1.05 23.48
CA GLU A 113 -12.03 -2.05 24.53
C GLU A 113 -13.12 -1.63 25.53
N GLY A 114 -13.19 -0.34 25.87
CA GLY A 114 -14.22 0.23 26.73
C GLY A 114 -15.62 0.18 26.11
N GLU A 115 -15.77 0.64 24.87
CA GLU A 115 -17.06 0.58 24.15
C GLU A 115 -17.53 -0.85 23.94
N LEU A 116 -16.61 -1.77 23.62
CA LEU A 116 -16.93 -3.19 23.49
C LEU A 116 -17.38 -3.79 24.82
N HIS A 117 -16.74 -3.42 25.93
CA HIS A 117 -17.14 -3.85 27.26
C HIS A 117 -18.55 -3.36 27.63
N ASP A 118 -18.85 -2.07 27.39
CA ASP A 118 -20.17 -1.49 27.66
C ASP A 118 -21.28 -2.16 26.82
N LEU A 119 -21.03 -2.37 25.52
CA LEU A 119 -21.94 -3.12 24.66
C LEU A 119 -22.15 -4.56 25.15
N HIS A 120 -21.09 -5.23 25.60
CA HIS A 120 -21.18 -6.57 26.16
C HIS A 120 -22.03 -6.58 27.44
N THR A 121 -21.84 -5.62 28.35
CA THR A 121 -22.66 -5.48 29.56
C THR A 121 -24.13 -5.23 29.23
N LYS A 122 -24.41 -4.36 28.25
CA LYS A 122 -25.78 -4.12 27.75
C LYS A 122 -26.40 -5.38 27.14
N SER A 123 -25.63 -6.19 26.42
CA SER A 123 -26.08 -7.48 25.87
C SER A 123 -26.51 -8.43 26.99
N ILE A 124 -25.66 -8.63 28.00
CA ILE A 124 -25.98 -9.49 29.17
C ILE A 124 -27.23 -8.98 29.90
N SER A 125 -27.35 -7.65 30.06
CA SER A 125 -28.53 -7.06 30.70
C SER A 125 -29.81 -7.32 29.90
N LEU A 126 -29.76 -7.20 28.58
CA LEU A 126 -30.88 -7.51 27.69
C LEU A 126 -31.24 -9.00 27.73
N GLU A 127 -30.25 -9.89 27.67
CA GLU A 127 -30.46 -11.34 27.82
C GLU A 127 -31.16 -11.66 29.14
N THR A 128 -30.69 -11.11 30.24
CA THR A 128 -31.30 -11.29 31.57
C THR A 128 -32.76 -10.81 31.60
N ARG A 129 -33.06 -9.67 30.97
CA ARG A 129 -34.42 -9.13 30.87
C ARG A 129 -35.32 -10.00 29.98
N LEU A 130 -34.79 -10.54 28.89
CA LEU A 130 -35.51 -11.47 28.02
C LEU A 130 -35.84 -12.77 28.76
N ASP A 131 -34.90 -13.32 29.52
CA ASP A 131 -35.14 -14.52 30.33
C ASP A 131 -36.22 -14.29 31.39
N ALA A 132 -36.16 -13.14 32.09
CA ALA A 132 -37.19 -12.76 33.06
C ALA A 132 -38.58 -12.66 32.41
N LEU A 133 -38.68 -12.03 31.23
CA LEU A 133 -39.94 -11.91 30.49
C LEU A 133 -40.45 -13.28 30.03
N CYS A 134 -39.55 -14.17 29.57
CA CYS A 134 -39.90 -15.55 29.22
C CYS A 134 -40.49 -16.32 30.42
N VAL A 135 -39.94 -16.13 31.63
CA VAL A 135 -40.47 -16.72 32.86
C VAL A 135 -41.85 -16.15 33.20
N GLU A 136 -42.03 -14.82 33.10
CA GLU A 136 -43.30 -14.16 33.39
C GLU A 136 -44.42 -14.62 32.43
N CYS A 137 -44.14 -14.71 31.13
CA CYS A 137 -45.07 -15.22 30.13
C CYS A 137 -45.51 -16.66 30.45
N ARG A 138 -44.57 -17.54 30.81
CA ARG A 138 -44.89 -18.92 31.23
C ARG A 138 -45.78 -18.97 32.47
N SER A 139 -45.51 -18.12 33.45
CA SER A 139 -46.29 -18.04 34.70
C SER A 139 -47.74 -17.59 34.46
N LYS A 140 -47.95 -16.56 33.62
CA LYS A 140 -49.29 -16.07 33.26
C LYS A 140 -50.11 -17.11 32.51
N HIS A 141 -49.49 -17.88 31.61
CA HIS A 141 -50.18 -18.98 30.91
C HIS A 141 -50.53 -20.17 31.83
N ALA A 142 -49.69 -20.47 32.84
CA ALA A 142 -49.98 -21.55 33.79
C ALA A 142 -51.17 -21.24 34.73
N THR A 143 -51.44 -19.97 35.02
CA THR A 143 -52.53 -19.54 35.92
C THR A 143 -53.87 -19.32 35.21
N SER A 144 -53.90 -19.21 33.88
CA SER A 144 -55.14 -19.05 33.08
C SER A 144 -55.85 -20.36 32.72
N HIS A 145 -55.26 -21.52 33.01
CA HIS A 145 -55.88 -22.84 32.78
C HIS A 145 -56.57 -23.38 34.04
N ALA A 146 -57.62 -22.69 34.52
CA ALA A 146 -58.66 -23.32 35.31
C ALA A 146 -59.72 -23.90 34.34
N PRO A 147 -60.18 -25.16 34.51
CA PRO A 147 -61.06 -25.79 33.54
C PRO A 147 -62.46 -25.19 33.65
N SER A 148 -62.79 -24.26 32.75
CA SER A 148 -64.18 -23.86 32.49
C SER A 148 -64.58 -24.42 31.14
N THR A 149 -65.48 -25.40 31.18
CA THR A 149 -66.25 -25.89 30.05
C THR A 149 -67.05 -24.76 29.42
N SER A 150 -66.56 -24.18 28.33
CA SER A 150 -67.39 -23.41 27.42
C SER A 150 -66.76 -23.37 26.04
N THR A 151 -67.49 -23.95 25.10
CA THR A 151 -67.25 -23.97 23.66
C THR A 151 -67.15 -22.52 23.15
N HIS A 152 -66.05 -22.14 22.48
CA HIS A 152 -65.89 -21.17 21.37
C HIS A 152 -64.44 -20.61 21.30
N PRO A 153 -63.99 -20.11 20.13
CA PRO A 153 -62.67 -20.41 19.59
C PRO A 153 -61.55 -19.49 20.07
N THR A 154 -60.34 -20.06 20.02
CA THR A 154 -59.04 -19.41 20.18
C THR A 154 -58.92 -18.09 19.40
N THR A 155 -58.73 -17.00 20.11
CA THR A 155 -58.10 -15.78 19.57
C THR A 155 -57.19 -15.23 20.66
N SER A 156 -55.95 -15.71 20.65
CA SER A 156 -54.84 -15.08 21.35
C SER A 156 -54.28 -14.02 20.41
N GLY A 157 -54.58 -12.77 20.72
CA GLY A 157 -54.09 -11.60 19.98
C GLY A 157 -52.59 -11.42 20.16
N THR A 158 -51.82 -11.90 19.18
CA THR A 158 -50.92 -10.98 18.50
C THR A 158 -51.62 -10.64 17.19
N SER A 159 -51.76 -9.37 16.88
CA SER A 159 -52.10 -8.98 15.51
C SER A 159 -50.93 -9.43 14.63
N ASN A 160 -50.94 -10.68 14.16
CA ASN A 160 -50.17 -11.10 13.01
C ASN A 160 -50.72 -10.25 11.86
N ILE A 161 -50.17 -9.04 11.71
CA ILE A 161 -50.44 -8.17 10.57
C ILE A 161 -49.94 -8.98 9.39
N LYS A 162 -50.87 -9.68 8.74
CA LYS A 162 -50.60 -10.48 7.57
C LYS A 162 -50.26 -9.47 6.48
N VAL A 163 -48.96 -9.24 6.28
CA VAL A 163 -48.48 -8.35 5.23
C VAL A 163 -49.11 -8.83 3.92
N PRO A 164 -49.92 -8.00 3.23
CA PRO A 164 -50.50 -8.38 1.97
C PRO A 164 -49.39 -8.79 1.00
N LYS A 165 -49.55 -9.96 0.37
CA LYS A 165 -48.57 -10.44 -0.61
C LYS A 165 -48.61 -9.50 -1.83
N PRO A 166 -47.45 -9.09 -2.37
CA PRO A 166 -47.40 -8.27 -3.55
C PRO A 166 -47.89 -9.06 -4.77
N ASP A 167 -48.33 -8.32 -5.79
CA ASP A 167 -48.75 -8.90 -7.05
C ASP A 167 -47.59 -9.60 -7.77
N VAL A 168 -47.93 -10.59 -8.58
CA VAL A 168 -46.97 -11.30 -9.41
C VAL A 168 -46.69 -10.52 -10.70
N TYR A 169 -45.46 -10.62 -11.20
CA TYR A 169 -45.06 -10.00 -12.46
C TYR A 169 -44.86 -11.05 -13.55
N ASN A 170 -45.62 -10.92 -14.63
CA ASN A 170 -45.66 -11.86 -15.76
C ASN A 170 -44.67 -11.54 -16.89
N GLY A 171 -43.91 -10.44 -16.79
CA GLY A 171 -42.96 -10.03 -17.83
C GLY A 171 -43.54 -9.09 -18.89
N VAL A 172 -44.66 -8.39 -18.61
CA VAL A 172 -45.19 -7.33 -19.48
C VAL A 172 -44.16 -6.22 -19.66
N ARG A 173 -43.78 -5.94 -20.91
CA ARG A 173 -42.76 -4.93 -21.21
C ARG A 173 -43.29 -3.50 -21.10
N ASN A 174 -43.33 -2.95 -19.90
CA ASN A 174 -43.82 -1.61 -19.61
C ASN A 174 -43.08 -1.03 -18.39
N ALA A 175 -42.54 0.19 -18.52
CA ALA A 175 -41.77 0.85 -17.47
C ALA A 175 -42.56 0.98 -16.15
N THR A 176 -43.78 1.48 -16.23
CA THR A 176 -44.66 1.69 -15.08
C THR A 176 -44.99 0.38 -14.38
N VAL A 177 -45.26 -0.71 -15.11
CA VAL A 177 -45.58 -2.02 -14.52
C VAL A 177 -44.36 -2.61 -13.81
N VAL A 178 -43.18 -2.52 -14.42
CA VAL A 178 -41.92 -2.99 -13.81
C VAL A 178 -41.61 -2.21 -12.54
N ASP A 179 -41.75 -0.88 -12.57
CA ASP A 179 -41.42 -0.02 -11.44
C ASP A 179 -42.41 -0.19 -10.29
N ASN A 180 -43.71 -0.32 -10.58
CA ASN A 180 -44.73 -0.61 -9.57
C ASN A 180 -44.50 -1.97 -8.90
N PHE A 181 -44.13 -2.99 -9.67
CA PHE A 181 -43.79 -4.31 -9.13
C PHE A 181 -42.57 -4.25 -8.18
N LEU A 182 -41.49 -3.60 -8.62
CA LEU A 182 -40.28 -3.44 -7.82
C LEU A 182 -40.56 -2.67 -6.53
N PHE A 183 -41.29 -1.56 -6.63
CA PHE A 183 -41.69 -0.76 -5.48
C PHE A 183 -42.54 -1.56 -4.49
N GLY A 184 -43.53 -2.32 -4.98
CA GLY A 184 -44.36 -3.20 -4.15
C GLY A 184 -43.56 -4.26 -3.41
N LEU A 185 -42.59 -4.90 -4.08
CA LEU A 185 -41.69 -5.87 -3.46
C LEU A 185 -40.79 -5.24 -2.39
N GLU A 186 -40.26 -4.05 -2.64
CA GLU A 186 -39.43 -3.35 -1.65
C GLU A 186 -40.23 -3.02 -0.38
N ARG A 187 -41.46 -2.53 -0.53
CA ARG A 187 -42.35 -2.29 0.63
C ARG A 187 -42.68 -3.57 1.36
N TYR A 188 -42.90 -4.67 0.63
CA TYR A 188 -43.15 -5.98 1.22
C TYR A 188 -41.94 -6.49 2.03
N PHE A 189 -40.72 -6.35 1.50
CA PHE A 189 -39.50 -6.75 2.21
C PHE A 189 -39.23 -5.89 3.44
N VAL A 190 -39.48 -4.58 3.36
CA VAL A 190 -39.40 -3.69 4.52
C VAL A 190 -40.41 -4.12 5.61
N ALA A 191 -41.64 -4.44 5.23
CA ALA A 191 -42.66 -4.90 6.17
C ALA A 191 -42.35 -6.28 6.79
N LEU A 192 -41.66 -7.15 6.07
CA LEU A 192 -41.18 -8.44 6.56
C LEU A 192 -39.83 -8.38 7.30
N GLY A 193 -39.15 -7.23 7.30
CA GLY A 193 -37.82 -7.08 7.90
C GLY A 193 -36.68 -7.78 7.13
N VAL A 194 -36.88 -8.09 5.85
CA VAL A 194 -35.84 -8.73 5.01
C VAL A 194 -34.83 -7.68 4.55
N ARG A 195 -33.59 -7.78 5.04
CA ARG A 195 -32.50 -6.82 4.79
C ARG A 195 -31.37 -7.38 3.94
N ASP A 196 -31.21 -8.70 3.93
CA ASP A 196 -30.18 -9.39 3.17
C ASP A 196 -30.53 -9.42 1.67
N ASP A 197 -29.55 -9.11 0.83
CA ASP A 197 -29.75 -8.97 -0.62
C ASP A 197 -29.99 -10.32 -1.29
N GLU A 198 -29.29 -11.38 -0.88
CA GLU A 198 -29.50 -12.74 -1.40
C GLU A 198 -30.91 -13.24 -1.06
N ALA A 199 -31.36 -13.03 0.18
CA ALA A 199 -32.72 -13.33 0.61
C ALA A 199 -33.76 -12.55 -0.21
N ARG A 200 -33.55 -11.25 -0.47
CA ARG A 200 -34.45 -10.44 -1.30
C ARG A 200 -34.56 -10.96 -2.72
N ILE A 201 -33.43 -11.29 -3.35
CA ILE A 201 -33.38 -11.84 -4.71
C ILE A 201 -34.13 -13.19 -4.76
N ASN A 202 -33.84 -14.08 -3.82
CA ASN A 202 -34.49 -15.38 -3.71
C ASN A 202 -36.01 -15.22 -3.53
N HIS A 203 -36.46 -14.33 -2.65
CA HIS A 203 -37.88 -14.06 -2.47
C HIS A 203 -38.53 -13.42 -3.71
N ALA A 204 -37.88 -12.42 -4.32
CA ALA A 204 -38.40 -11.74 -5.50
C ALA A 204 -38.63 -12.71 -6.67
N SER A 205 -37.74 -13.69 -6.85
CA SER A 205 -37.89 -14.73 -7.87
C SER A 205 -39.21 -15.50 -7.76
N THR A 206 -39.75 -15.66 -6.54
CA THR A 206 -41.01 -16.37 -6.28
C THR A 206 -42.25 -15.59 -6.75
N PHE A 207 -42.11 -14.30 -7.07
CA PHE A 207 -43.18 -13.44 -7.59
C PHE A 207 -43.11 -13.26 -9.12
N LEU A 208 -42.12 -13.85 -9.79
CA LEU A 208 -42.00 -13.82 -11.25
C LEU A 208 -42.82 -14.95 -11.89
N ARG A 209 -43.53 -14.65 -12.97
CA ARG A 209 -44.35 -15.59 -13.75
C ARG A 209 -44.03 -15.46 -15.23
N ASP A 210 -44.43 -16.46 -16.01
CA ASP A 210 -44.36 -16.49 -17.48
C ASP A 210 -43.01 -16.03 -18.04
N ALA A 211 -42.99 -14.94 -18.82
CA ALA A 211 -41.77 -14.43 -19.46
C ALA A 211 -40.73 -13.95 -18.44
N ALA A 212 -41.15 -13.39 -17.30
CA ALA A 212 -40.25 -12.98 -16.23
C ALA A 212 -39.61 -14.18 -15.52
N GLN A 213 -40.38 -15.24 -15.30
CA GLN A 213 -39.83 -16.47 -14.69
C GLN A 213 -38.83 -17.16 -15.63
N LEU A 214 -39.10 -17.19 -16.94
CA LEU A 214 -38.16 -17.74 -17.93
C LEU A 214 -36.86 -16.94 -18.00
N TRP A 215 -36.94 -15.61 -17.95
CA TRP A 215 -35.76 -14.75 -17.87
C TRP A 215 -34.94 -15.05 -16.61
N TRP A 216 -35.59 -15.16 -15.44
CA TRP A 216 -34.90 -15.48 -14.19
C TRP A 216 -34.19 -16.83 -14.24
N ARG A 217 -34.83 -17.86 -14.80
CA ARG A 217 -34.21 -19.19 -14.95
C ARG A 217 -32.94 -19.16 -15.79
N ARG A 218 -32.90 -18.36 -16.87
CA ARG A 218 -31.69 -18.18 -17.70
C ARG A 218 -30.61 -17.45 -16.90
N LYS A 219 -30.96 -16.33 -16.25
CA LYS A 219 -30.03 -15.58 -15.39
C LYS A 219 -29.47 -16.41 -14.23
N TYR A 220 -30.27 -17.30 -13.66
CA TYR A 220 -29.85 -18.22 -12.60
C TYR A 220 -29.04 -19.42 -13.12
N ALA A 221 -29.11 -19.76 -14.41
CA ALA A 221 -28.21 -20.77 -14.99
C ALA A 221 -26.83 -20.17 -15.32
N ASP A 222 -26.78 -18.88 -15.64
CA ASP A 222 -25.59 -18.15 -16.06
C ASP A 222 -24.80 -17.50 -14.89
N GLN A 223 -24.90 -18.01 -13.65
CA GLN A 223 -24.28 -17.41 -12.43
C GLN A 223 -22.74 -17.47 -12.37
N GLY A 224 -22.05 -17.57 -13.50
CA GLY A 224 -20.60 -17.35 -13.57
C GLY A 224 -20.27 -15.87 -13.34
N GLU A 225 -19.65 -15.23 -14.33
CA GLU A 225 -19.26 -13.80 -14.25
C GLU A 225 -20.43 -12.82 -14.12
N ASN A 226 -21.68 -13.26 -14.31
CA ASN A 226 -22.89 -12.43 -14.30
C ASN A 226 -23.83 -12.69 -13.11
N ALA A 227 -23.33 -13.29 -12.03
CA ALA A 227 -24.12 -13.53 -10.83
C ALA A 227 -24.62 -12.21 -10.21
N LEU A 228 -25.90 -12.18 -9.84
CA LEU A 228 -26.54 -11.03 -9.20
C LEU A 228 -26.34 -11.15 -7.69
N HIS A 229 -25.38 -10.41 -7.16
CA HIS A 229 -25.01 -10.43 -5.74
C HIS A 229 -25.65 -9.31 -4.93
N SER A 230 -26.27 -8.32 -5.59
CA SER A 230 -26.98 -7.23 -4.92
C SER A 230 -28.39 -7.03 -5.44
N TRP A 231 -29.25 -6.52 -4.57
CA TRP A 231 -30.63 -6.18 -4.92
C TRP A 231 -30.71 -5.14 -6.04
N GLU A 232 -29.78 -4.19 -6.07
CA GLU A 232 -29.69 -3.16 -7.11
C GLU A 232 -29.34 -3.74 -8.50
N GLN A 233 -28.44 -4.73 -8.54
CA GLN A 233 -28.12 -5.44 -9.79
C GLN A 233 -29.35 -6.18 -10.33
N PHE A 234 -30.10 -6.85 -9.45
CA PHE A 234 -31.35 -7.52 -9.81
C PHE A 234 -32.36 -6.54 -10.43
N LYS A 235 -32.59 -5.39 -9.77
CA LYS A 235 -33.49 -4.34 -10.30
C LYS A 235 -33.04 -3.82 -11.66
N THR A 236 -31.75 -3.55 -11.81
CA THR A 236 -31.17 -3.01 -13.05
C THR A 236 -31.36 -3.98 -14.21
N GLU A 237 -31.04 -5.26 -14.01
CA GLU A 237 -31.18 -6.27 -15.06
C GLU A 237 -32.65 -6.60 -15.37
N LEU A 238 -33.54 -6.55 -14.37
CA LEU A 238 -34.99 -6.68 -14.59
C LEU A 238 -35.52 -5.54 -15.45
N ARG A 239 -35.16 -4.28 -15.11
CA ARG A 239 -35.52 -3.09 -15.88
C ARG A 239 -34.99 -3.17 -17.31
N LYS A 240 -33.71 -3.49 -17.49
CA LYS A 240 -33.08 -3.63 -18.80
C LYS A 240 -33.77 -4.65 -19.71
N ASN A 241 -34.27 -5.75 -19.16
CA ASN A 241 -34.89 -6.81 -19.96
C ASN A 241 -36.35 -6.55 -20.33
N PHE A 242 -37.06 -5.74 -19.51
CA PHE A 242 -38.50 -5.55 -19.64
C PHE A 242 -38.95 -4.12 -19.87
N ILE A 243 -38.10 -3.12 -19.76
CA ILE A 243 -38.45 -1.74 -20.13
C ILE A 243 -38.07 -1.53 -21.60
N PRO A 244 -39.03 -1.25 -22.50
CA PRO A 244 -38.72 -0.90 -23.87
C PRO A 244 -37.90 0.39 -23.89
N HIS A 245 -36.87 0.44 -24.74
CA HIS A 245 -35.98 1.60 -24.89
C HIS A 245 -36.72 2.91 -25.27
N ASN A 246 -37.95 2.81 -25.78
CA ASN A 246 -38.75 3.97 -26.22
C ASN A 246 -39.63 4.58 -25.12
N ALA A 247 -39.53 4.15 -23.86
CA ALA A 247 -40.36 4.65 -22.75
C ALA A 247 -39.86 5.99 -22.14
N GLU A 248 -38.81 6.61 -22.70
CA GLU A 248 -38.33 7.94 -22.29
C GLU A 248 -39.08 9.09 -22.99
N THR A 249 -40.06 8.79 -23.86
CA THR A 249 -40.80 9.80 -24.67
C THR A 249 -42.31 9.71 -24.47
N GLU A 250 -42.78 9.88 -23.23
CA GLU A 250 -44.06 10.53 -22.91
C GLU A 250 -44.15 10.69 -21.38
N SER A 251 -43.83 11.89 -20.90
CA SER A 251 -44.26 12.40 -19.58
C SER A 251 -45.64 13.02 -19.69
#